data_AF-A0A0H2MEL5-F1
#
_entry.id   AF-A0A0H2MEL5-F1
#
_cell.length_a   1.000
_cell.length_b   1.000
_cell.length_c   1.000
_cell.angle_alpha   90.00
_cell.angle_beta   90.00
_cell.angle_gamma   90.00
#
_symmetry.space_group_name_H-M   'P 1'
#
loop_
_entity.id
_entity.type
_entity.pdbx_description
1 polymer ?
#
loop_
_entity_poly.entity_id
_entity_poly.type
_entity_poly.pdbx_seq_one_letter_code
_entity_poly.pdbx_strand_id
1 'polypeptide(L)'
;MFKRLAAAALLAATVVPATVVHAQRPSPPPGPLLSGYLCCNMRTYGNSISDINYDEQGTSIVAVGTPARITGYDFRWFNLDLAGKPQRIKNDYSRNITLIDFAQRYVVTEDPKQKMAAFPPAVRDAIVAGKVAPGMTREQVLMAIGYPVASENPSLDAPTWRYWRDSWSEYQVSFDGKGLVKTVVGDPVALSRVLAPTP
;
A
#
# COMPACT_ATOMS: atom_id res chain seq x y z
N MET A 1 -84.72 -1.32 28.43
CA MET A 1 -83.31 -0.96 28.78
C MET A 1 -82.46 -2.23 28.73
N PHE A 2 -81.15 -2.09 28.47
CA PHE A 2 -80.12 -3.14 28.31
C PHE A 2 -80.03 -3.83 26.95
N LYS A 3 -78.87 -4.03 26.32
CA LYS A 3 -77.62 -3.26 26.13
C LYS A 3 -76.96 -3.98 24.95
N ARG A 4 -76.62 -3.29 23.85
CA ARG A 4 -75.89 -3.89 22.72
C ARG A 4 -74.45 -4.16 23.18
N LEU A 5 -74.00 -5.41 23.13
CA LEU A 5 -72.61 -5.79 23.34
C LEU A 5 -71.91 -5.79 21.98
N ALA A 6 -71.00 -4.83 21.78
CA ALA A 6 -70.06 -4.81 20.68
C ALA A 6 -68.85 -5.70 21.04
N ALA A 7 -68.56 -6.70 20.20
CA ALA A 7 -67.34 -7.49 20.32
C ALA A 7 -66.18 -6.70 19.69
N ALA A 8 -65.22 -6.27 20.52
CA ALA A 8 -63.98 -5.67 20.07
C ALA A 8 -62.96 -6.78 19.73
N ALA A 9 -62.53 -6.86 18.48
CA ALA A 9 -61.44 -7.73 18.07
C ALA A 9 -60.10 -7.11 18.49
N LEU A 10 -59.40 -7.77 19.42
CA LEU A 10 -58.02 -7.45 19.79
C LEU A 10 -57.09 -7.98 18.70
N LEU A 11 -56.54 -7.08 17.87
CA LEU A 11 -55.37 -7.36 17.04
C LEU A 11 -54.13 -7.38 17.93
N ALA A 12 -53.65 -8.58 18.25
CA ALA A 12 -52.35 -8.76 18.89
C ALA A 12 -51.25 -8.48 17.84
N ALA A 13 -50.60 -7.32 17.95
CA ALA A 13 -49.42 -7.01 17.15
C ALA A 13 -48.23 -7.85 17.65
N THR A 14 -47.89 -8.91 16.93
CA THR A 14 -46.67 -9.69 17.16
C THR A 14 -45.47 -8.86 16.73
N VAL A 15 -44.80 -8.23 17.68
CA VAL A 15 -43.51 -7.57 17.46
C VAL A 15 -42.45 -8.67 17.35
N VAL A 16 -42.04 -9.02 16.14
CA VAL A 16 -40.89 -9.92 15.93
C VAL A 16 -39.63 -9.08 16.14
N PRO A 17 -38.80 -9.33 17.16
CA PRO A 17 -37.53 -8.65 17.28
C PRO A 17 -36.63 -9.12 16.13
N ALA A 18 -36.45 -8.28 15.11
CA ALA A 18 -35.44 -8.51 14.09
C ALA A 18 -34.07 -8.34 14.75
N THR A 19 -33.45 -9.44 15.17
CA THR A 19 -32.05 -9.44 15.57
C THR A 19 -31.22 -9.20 14.31
N VAL A 20 -30.80 -7.95 14.10
CA VAL A 20 -29.79 -7.61 13.09
C VAL A 20 -28.48 -8.23 13.57
N VAL A 21 -28.19 -9.43 13.09
CA VAL A 21 -26.86 -10.03 13.23
C VAL A 21 -25.93 -9.16 12.38
N HIS A 22 -25.31 -8.16 13.00
CA HIS A 22 -24.17 -7.48 12.40
C HIS A 22 -23.11 -8.55 12.20
N ALA A 23 -22.86 -8.92 10.94
CA ALA A 23 -21.77 -9.82 10.59
C ALA A 23 -20.46 -9.20 11.13
N GLN A 24 -19.98 -9.72 12.27
CA GLN A 24 -18.69 -9.31 12.81
C GLN A 24 -17.63 -9.72 11.80
N ARG A 25 -16.78 -8.77 11.42
CA ARG A 25 -15.62 -9.08 10.58
C ARG A 25 -14.78 -10.14 11.31
N PRO A 26 -14.38 -11.23 10.64
CA PRO A 26 -13.48 -12.21 11.24
C PRO A 26 -12.23 -11.50 11.76
N SER A 27 -11.80 -11.83 12.97
CA SER A 27 -10.50 -11.39 13.47
C SER A 27 -9.43 -11.96 12.53
N PRO A 28 -8.52 -11.11 12.02
CA PRO A 28 -7.45 -11.57 11.15
C PRO A 28 -6.49 -12.47 11.94
N PRO A 29 -5.90 -13.48 11.30
CA PRO A 29 -4.93 -14.32 11.96
C PRO A 29 -3.75 -13.48 12.47
N PRO A 30 -3.24 -13.73 13.68
CA PRO A 30 -2.06 -13.04 14.16
C PRO A 30 -0.87 -13.37 13.26
N GLY A 31 -0.18 -12.33 12.78
CA GLY A 31 1.07 -12.45 12.02
C GLY A 31 2.31 -12.10 12.86
N PRO A 32 3.52 -12.29 12.31
CA PRO A 32 4.77 -11.99 13.02
C PRO A 32 4.96 -10.48 13.24
N LEU A 33 5.28 -10.08 14.48
CA LEU A 33 5.55 -8.68 14.82
C LEU A 33 7.02 -8.32 14.53
N LEU A 34 7.37 -8.28 13.24
CA LEU A 34 8.74 -8.05 12.78
C LEU A 34 9.23 -6.63 13.12
N SER A 35 10.51 -6.55 13.51
CA SER A 35 11.26 -5.29 13.62
C SER A 35 12.36 -5.28 12.58
N GLY A 36 12.59 -4.13 11.96
CA GLY A 36 13.53 -3.97 10.86
C GLY A 36 13.46 -2.57 10.28
N TYR A 37 13.37 -2.48 8.96
CA TYR A 37 13.45 -1.23 8.22
C TYR A 37 12.41 -1.19 7.10
N LEU A 38 11.95 0.02 6.77
CA LEU A 38 11.08 0.22 5.63
C LEU A 38 11.84 -0.04 4.33
N CYS A 39 11.28 -0.89 3.47
CA CYS A 39 11.92 -1.38 2.25
C CYS A 39 12.34 -0.29 1.25
N CYS A 40 11.64 0.83 1.31
CA CYS A 40 11.38 1.69 0.17
C CYS A 40 10.75 2.99 0.63
N ASN A 41 10.77 4.02 -0.22
CA ASN A 41 10.00 5.21 0.05
C ASN A 41 8.50 4.94 -0.02
N MET A 42 7.79 5.33 1.02
CA MET A 42 6.33 5.28 1.07
C MET A 42 5.75 6.66 1.35
N ARG A 43 4.60 6.96 0.75
CA ARG A 43 3.90 8.23 0.91
C ARG A 43 2.80 8.08 1.95
N THR A 44 2.95 8.82 3.04
CA THR A 44 1.97 8.85 4.12
C THR A 44 1.07 10.07 4.01
N TYR A 45 -0.23 9.85 4.28
CA TYR A 45 -1.21 10.88 4.55
C TYR A 45 -1.67 10.74 6.01
N GLY A 46 -1.15 11.61 6.88
CA GLY A 46 -1.37 11.53 8.32
C GLY A 46 -0.77 10.26 8.94
N ASN A 47 -1.62 9.28 9.24
CA ASN A 47 -1.22 7.98 9.83
C ASN A 47 -1.52 6.78 8.92
N SER A 48 -1.72 7.02 7.63
CA SER A 48 -2.11 6.01 6.66
C SER A 48 -1.27 6.08 5.40
N ILE A 49 -0.83 4.91 4.96
CA ILE A 49 -0.10 4.68 3.72
C ILE A 49 -0.92 3.69 2.89
N SER A 50 -1.09 3.95 1.61
CA SER A 50 -1.68 3.01 0.66
C SER A 50 -0.56 2.26 -0.09
N ASP A 51 -0.77 0.98 -0.40
CA ASP A 51 0.20 0.18 -1.15
C ASP A 51 0.46 0.69 -2.57
N ILE A 52 -0.49 1.43 -3.14
CA ILE A 52 -0.35 2.08 -4.44
C ILE A 52 0.57 3.31 -4.42
N ASN A 53 0.91 3.83 -3.23
CA ASN A 53 1.92 4.87 -3.02
C ASN A 53 1.67 6.19 -3.79
N TYR A 54 0.43 6.69 -3.77
CA TYR A 54 0.03 7.91 -4.48
C TYR A 54 0.83 9.15 -4.07
N ASP A 55 1.11 10.00 -5.05
CA ASP A 55 1.70 11.34 -4.93
C ASP A 55 0.59 12.39 -5.06
N GLU A 56 -0.23 12.45 -4.02
CA GLU A 56 -1.36 13.37 -3.90
C GLU A 56 -1.05 14.52 -2.92
N GLN A 57 -1.83 15.58 -3.02
CA GLN A 57 -1.73 16.73 -2.13
C GLN A 57 -1.88 16.28 -0.66
N GLY A 58 -0.96 16.74 0.20
CA GLY A 58 -0.95 16.40 1.63
C GLY A 58 -0.21 15.10 1.96
N THR A 59 0.29 14.38 0.96
CA THR A 59 1.21 13.25 1.21
C THR A 59 2.63 13.74 1.46
N SER A 60 3.39 12.96 2.24
CA SER A 60 4.83 13.17 2.46
C SER A 60 5.58 11.85 2.44
N ILE A 61 6.86 11.87 2.05
CA ILE A 61 7.68 10.66 1.97
C ILE A 61 8.16 10.26 3.37
N VAL A 62 7.91 9.00 3.71
CA VAL A 62 8.66 8.23 4.71
C VAL A 62 9.80 7.53 3.97
N ALA A 63 11.03 7.89 4.31
CA ALA A 63 12.21 7.45 3.56
C ALA A 63 12.43 5.93 3.67
N VAL A 64 12.97 5.36 2.59
CA VAL A 64 13.62 4.04 2.58
C VAL A 64 14.61 3.91 3.75
N GLY A 65 14.62 2.74 4.40
CA GLY A 65 15.46 2.48 5.57
C GLY A 65 15.03 3.23 6.84
N THR A 66 13.80 3.75 6.90
CA THR A 66 13.21 4.20 8.17
C THR A 66 13.05 2.99 9.11
N PRO A 67 13.51 3.04 10.38
CA PRO A 67 13.26 1.98 11.35
C PRO A 67 11.77 1.66 11.45
N ALA A 68 11.42 0.39 11.31
CA ALA A 68 10.05 -0.08 11.20
C ALA A 68 9.80 -1.24 12.18
N ARG A 69 8.66 -1.23 12.85
CA ARG A 69 8.22 -2.34 13.70
C ARG A 69 6.74 -2.60 13.52
N ILE A 70 6.39 -3.79 13.06
CA ILE A 70 4.99 -4.23 12.96
C ILE A 70 4.41 -4.33 14.36
N THR A 71 3.24 -3.75 14.58
CA THR A 71 2.54 -3.70 15.88
C THR A 71 1.24 -4.48 15.87
N GLY A 72 0.71 -4.84 14.69
CA GLY A 72 -0.45 -5.71 14.60
C GLY A 72 -0.95 -5.87 13.17
N TYR A 73 -1.83 -6.85 12.99
CA TYR A 73 -2.48 -7.15 11.73
C TYR A 73 -3.98 -6.89 11.86
N ASP A 74 -4.57 -6.29 10.85
CA ASP A 74 -6.02 -6.11 10.70
C ASP A 74 -6.49 -6.81 9.41
N PHE A 75 -7.75 -6.68 9.00
CA PHE A 75 -8.29 -7.40 7.85
C PHE A 75 -7.65 -6.98 6.51
N ARG A 76 -7.31 -5.69 6.34
CA ARG A 76 -6.76 -5.13 5.07
C ARG A 76 -5.60 -4.17 5.26
N TRP A 77 -4.99 -4.17 6.43
CA TRP A 77 -3.80 -3.37 6.69
C TRP A 77 -3.04 -4.01 7.82
N PHE A 78 -1.78 -3.65 7.94
CA PHE A 78 -1.02 -3.91 9.16
C PHE A 78 -0.63 -2.57 9.79
N ASN A 79 -0.62 -2.54 11.12
CA ASN A 79 -0.15 -1.41 11.89
C ASN A 79 1.35 -1.57 12.13
N LEU A 80 2.05 -0.45 12.13
CA LEU A 80 3.48 -0.40 12.39
C LEU A 80 3.87 0.92 13.06
N ASP A 81 4.97 0.89 13.77
CA ASP A 81 5.71 2.08 14.16
C ASP A 81 6.79 2.38 13.12
N LEU A 82 6.84 3.62 12.64
CA LEU A 82 7.89 4.12 11.75
C LEU A 82 8.66 5.24 12.46
N ALA A 83 9.82 4.91 13.01
CA ALA A 83 10.66 5.80 13.81
C ALA A 83 9.89 6.56 14.91
N GLY A 84 9.09 5.85 15.72
CA GLY A 84 8.31 6.42 16.81
C GLY A 84 6.96 7.02 16.38
N LYS A 85 6.59 6.91 15.10
CA LYS A 85 5.31 7.37 14.58
C LYS A 85 4.42 6.17 14.25
N PRO A 86 3.26 6.02 14.91
CA PRO A 86 2.27 5.02 14.52
C PRO A 86 1.73 5.29 13.11
N GLN A 87 1.71 4.25 12.29
CA GLN A 87 1.21 4.26 10.92
C GLN A 87 0.41 2.98 10.65
N ARG A 88 -0.31 2.95 9.54
CA ARG A 88 -0.83 1.73 8.93
C ARG A 88 -0.48 1.70 7.45
N ILE A 89 -0.10 0.53 6.93
CA ILE A 89 0.02 0.30 5.49
C ILE A 89 -1.15 -0.55 5.04
N LYS A 90 -1.98 0.02 4.17
CA LYS A 90 -3.20 -0.57 3.65
C LYS A 90 -2.90 -1.44 2.43
N ASN A 91 -3.36 -2.68 2.47
CA ASN A 91 -3.44 -3.56 1.32
C ASN A 91 -4.70 -3.18 0.52
N ASP A 92 -4.64 -2.04 -0.17
CA ASP A 92 -5.77 -1.54 -0.93
C ASP A 92 -5.94 -2.34 -2.23
N TYR A 93 -4.84 -2.71 -2.89
CA TYR A 93 -4.87 -3.33 -4.23
C TYR A 93 -4.10 -4.66 -4.34
N SER A 94 -3.17 -4.98 -3.43
CA SER A 94 -2.38 -6.23 -3.45
C SER A 94 -3.09 -7.42 -2.77
N ARG A 95 -4.39 -7.63 -3.05
CA ARG A 95 -5.24 -8.60 -2.33
C ARG A 95 -5.10 -10.05 -2.79
N ASN A 96 -4.28 -10.30 -3.80
CA ASN A 96 -3.92 -11.63 -4.29
C ASN A 96 -2.75 -12.27 -3.54
N ILE A 97 -2.16 -11.58 -2.55
CA ILE A 97 -1.19 -12.13 -1.61
C ILE A 97 -1.72 -12.06 -0.19
N THR A 98 -1.23 -12.91 0.71
CA THR A 98 -1.65 -12.87 2.11
C THR A 98 -1.21 -11.56 2.77
N LEU A 99 -1.89 -11.14 3.83
CA LEU A 99 -1.49 -9.93 4.54
C LEU A 99 -0.11 -10.05 5.20
N ILE A 100 0.31 -11.27 5.56
CA ILE A 100 1.64 -11.53 6.10
C ILE A 100 2.69 -11.32 5.02
N ASP A 101 2.52 -11.93 3.84
CA ASP A 101 3.43 -11.75 2.70
C ASP A 101 3.47 -10.28 2.25
N PHE A 102 2.31 -9.62 2.26
CA PHE A 102 2.20 -8.20 1.99
C PHE A 102 3.03 -7.37 2.98
N ALA A 103 2.91 -7.62 4.29
CA ALA A 103 3.67 -6.88 5.29
C ALA A 103 5.19 -7.10 5.18
N GLN A 104 5.61 -8.31 4.83
CA GLN A 104 7.01 -8.68 4.61
C GLN A 104 7.64 -7.99 3.40
N ARG A 105 6.85 -7.51 2.43
CA ARG A 105 7.36 -6.63 1.36
C ARG A 105 7.89 -5.31 1.92
N TYR A 106 7.21 -4.73 2.92
CA TYR A 106 7.50 -3.38 3.38
C TYR A 106 8.42 -3.32 4.60
N VAL A 107 8.39 -4.32 5.48
CA VAL A 107 9.27 -4.38 6.66
C VAL A 107 10.30 -5.47 6.44
N VAL A 108 11.53 -5.06 6.14
CA VAL A 108 12.67 -5.94 5.85
C VAL A 108 13.66 -5.96 7.02
N THR A 109 14.38 -7.06 7.19
CA THR A 109 15.31 -7.25 8.33
C THR A 109 16.65 -6.54 8.15
N GLU A 110 17.11 -6.39 6.91
CA GLU A 110 18.35 -5.68 6.56
C GLU A 110 18.04 -4.23 6.22
N ASP A 111 18.86 -3.28 6.69
CA ASP A 111 18.68 -1.86 6.34
C ASP A 111 19.00 -1.63 4.86
N PRO A 112 18.01 -1.25 4.02
CA PRO A 112 18.24 -0.97 2.60
C PRO A 112 19.29 0.12 2.36
N LYS A 113 19.53 1.01 3.33
CA LYS A 113 20.57 2.04 3.23
C LYS A 113 21.98 1.48 3.07
N GLN A 114 22.24 0.29 3.60
CA GLN A 114 23.55 -0.36 3.46
C GLN A 114 23.84 -0.69 2.00
N LYS A 115 22.86 -1.28 1.30
CA LYS A 115 22.95 -1.52 -0.14
C LYS A 115 22.96 -0.22 -0.94
N MET A 116 22.07 0.71 -0.58
CA MET A 116 21.96 2.01 -1.25
C MET A 116 23.27 2.80 -1.22
N ALA A 117 24.07 2.69 -0.16
CA ALA A 117 25.37 3.36 -0.06
C ALA A 117 26.34 2.97 -1.19
N ALA A 118 26.24 1.74 -1.69
CA ALA A 118 27.08 1.23 -2.79
C ALA A 118 26.57 1.64 -4.20
N PHE A 119 25.39 2.24 -4.32
CA PHE A 119 24.85 2.64 -5.61
C PHE A 119 25.54 3.89 -6.17
N PRO A 120 25.55 4.08 -7.50
CA PRO A 120 26.02 5.31 -8.12
C PRO A 120 25.32 6.55 -7.55
N PRO A 121 25.99 7.71 -7.41
CA PRO A 121 25.40 8.92 -6.83
C PRO A 121 24.04 9.30 -7.45
N ALA A 122 23.96 9.33 -8.78
CA ALA A 122 22.71 9.66 -9.48
C ALA A 122 21.54 8.70 -9.17
N VAL A 123 21.83 7.41 -8.92
CA VAL A 123 20.83 6.42 -8.51
C VAL A 123 20.37 6.67 -7.09
N ARG A 124 21.30 7.01 -6.17
CA ARG A 124 20.96 7.36 -4.78
C ARG A 124 20.08 8.60 -4.75
N ASP A 125 20.43 9.63 -5.51
CA ASP A 125 19.66 10.87 -5.60
C ASP A 125 18.26 10.63 -6.17
N ALA A 126 18.14 9.79 -7.20
CA ALA A 126 16.85 9.37 -7.75
C ALA A 126 16.00 8.62 -6.71
N ILE A 127 16.60 7.67 -5.98
CA ILE A 127 15.90 6.96 -4.89
C ILE A 127 15.44 7.94 -3.82
N VAL A 128 16.30 8.82 -3.31
CA VAL A 128 15.91 9.81 -2.29
C VAL A 128 14.77 10.71 -2.77
N ALA A 129 14.78 11.09 -4.04
CA ALA A 129 13.73 11.91 -4.65
C ALA A 129 12.43 11.16 -4.98
N GLY A 130 12.39 9.83 -4.82
CA GLY A 130 11.24 9.01 -5.20
C GLY A 130 11.03 8.91 -6.72
N LYS A 131 12.15 8.89 -7.47
CA LYS A 131 12.21 8.97 -8.93
C LYS A 131 12.87 7.75 -9.54
N VAL A 132 12.54 7.52 -10.82
CA VAL A 132 13.07 6.43 -11.65
C VAL A 132 13.87 7.02 -12.81
N ALA A 133 14.98 6.37 -13.13
CA ALA A 133 15.86 6.71 -14.25
C ALA A 133 16.18 5.46 -15.09
N PRO A 134 16.42 5.60 -16.41
CA PRO A 134 16.98 4.53 -17.22
C PRO A 134 18.24 3.92 -16.59
N GLY A 135 18.40 2.61 -16.72
CA GLY A 135 19.52 1.86 -16.15
C GLY A 135 19.36 1.45 -14.69
N MET A 136 18.34 1.93 -13.96
CA MET A 136 18.07 1.46 -12.60
C MET A 136 17.68 -0.03 -12.60
N THR A 137 18.08 -0.78 -11.57
CA THR A 137 17.62 -2.16 -11.37
C THR A 137 16.21 -2.19 -10.81
N ARG A 138 15.55 -3.36 -10.88
CA ARG A 138 14.27 -3.62 -10.19
C ARG A 138 14.32 -3.26 -8.70
N GLU A 139 15.37 -3.66 -7.98
CA GLU A 139 15.55 -3.34 -6.56
C GLU A 139 15.64 -1.82 -6.34
N GLN A 140 16.35 -1.10 -7.18
CA GLN A 140 16.46 0.36 -7.09
C GLN A 140 15.13 1.06 -7.37
N VAL A 141 14.34 0.55 -8.33
CA VAL A 141 12.97 1.05 -8.58
C VAL A 141 12.08 0.81 -7.37
N LEU A 142 12.10 -0.39 -6.79
CA LEU A 142 11.34 -0.71 -5.58
C LEU A 142 11.73 0.21 -4.41
N MET A 143 13.03 0.45 -4.19
CA MET A 143 13.50 1.38 -3.16
C MET A 143 12.99 2.81 -3.40
N ALA A 144 12.96 3.26 -4.66
CA ALA A 144 12.54 4.62 -5.02
C ALA A 144 11.03 4.84 -4.90
N ILE A 145 10.20 3.94 -5.42
CA ILE A 145 8.76 4.16 -5.60
C ILE A 145 7.85 3.08 -4.98
N GLY A 146 8.43 2.11 -4.26
CA GLY A 146 7.70 1.05 -3.61
C GLY A 146 7.33 -0.11 -4.55
N TYR A 147 6.74 -1.14 -3.95
CA TYR A 147 6.23 -2.29 -4.70
C TYR A 147 5.08 -1.88 -5.63
N PRO A 148 5.07 -2.36 -6.88
CA PRO A 148 3.88 -2.25 -7.69
C PRO A 148 2.77 -3.11 -7.07
N VAL A 149 1.51 -2.68 -7.21
CA VAL A 149 0.37 -3.40 -6.64
C VAL A 149 0.26 -4.78 -7.27
N ALA A 150 0.11 -5.80 -6.43
CA ALA A 150 0.25 -7.19 -6.86
C ALA A 150 -0.90 -7.68 -7.77
N SER A 151 -2.08 -7.04 -7.70
CA SER A 151 -3.20 -7.36 -8.60
C SER A 151 -2.90 -7.04 -10.07
N GLU A 152 -2.15 -5.97 -10.32
CA GLU A 152 -1.79 -5.50 -11.66
C GLU A 152 -0.40 -6.01 -12.08
N ASN A 153 0.39 -6.48 -11.11
CA ASN A 153 1.78 -6.91 -11.28
C ASN A 153 2.01 -8.22 -10.52
N PRO A 154 1.46 -9.35 -10.99
CA PRO A 154 1.50 -10.63 -10.27
C PRO A 154 2.93 -11.21 -10.18
N SER A 155 3.83 -10.81 -11.08
CA SER A 155 5.24 -11.20 -11.05
C SER A 155 6.14 -9.96 -11.10
N LEU A 156 7.11 -9.90 -10.18
CA LEU A 156 8.14 -8.86 -10.17
C LEU A 156 9.19 -9.09 -11.26
N ASP A 157 9.24 -10.28 -11.86
CA ASP A 157 10.14 -10.57 -13.00
C ASP A 157 9.54 -10.15 -14.34
N ALA A 158 8.28 -9.69 -14.35
CA ALA A 158 7.60 -9.24 -15.57
C ALA A 158 8.38 -8.11 -16.26
N PRO A 159 8.45 -8.09 -17.61
CA PRO A 159 9.23 -7.09 -18.35
C PRO A 159 8.70 -5.67 -18.16
N THR A 160 7.47 -5.51 -17.67
CA THR A 160 6.84 -4.21 -17.42
C THR A 160 6.13 -4.24 -16.08
N TRP A 161 6.29 -3.16 -15.30
CA TRP A 161 5.50 -2.90 -14.10
C TRP A 161 4.58 -1.70 -14.32
N ARG A 162 3.31 -1.83 -13.94
CA ARG A 162 2.30 -0.76 -13.97
C ARG A 162 2.18 -0.10 -12.60
N TYR A 163 2.10 1.22 -12.60
CA TYR A 163 2.03 2.09 -11.43
C TYR A 163 1.08 3.26 -11.65
N TRP A 164 0.75 3.95 -10.56
CA TRP A 164 -0.11 5.12 -10.56
C TRP A 164 0.49 6.21 -9.68
N ARG A 165 0.34 7.48 -10.06
CA ARG A 165 0.66 8.63 -9.19
C ARG A 165 -0.55 9.21 -8.50
N ASP A 166 -1.72 9.02 -9.08
CA ASP A 166 -3.03 9.30 -8.52
C ASP A 166 -4.03 8.37 -9.23
N SER A 167 -5.32 8.53 -8.95
CA SER A 167 -6.37 7.66 -9.51
C SER A 167 -6.46 7.65 -11.04
N TRP A 168 -5.83 8.61 -11.75
CA TRP A 168 -5.96 8.79 -13.20
C TRP A 168 -4.64 8.74 -13.95
N SER A 169 -3.52 8.96 -13.25
CA SER A 169 -2.20 9.08 -13.85
C SER A 169 -1.44 7.76 -13.77
N GLU A 170 -1.76 6.83 -14.68
CA GLU A 170 -1.01 5.56 -14.85
C GLU A 170 0.34 5.82 -15.54
N TYR A 171 1.37 5.07 -15.13
CA TYR A 171 2.62 4.95 -15.86
C TYR A 171 3.18 3.52 -15.74
N GLN A 172 4.08 3.19 -16.65
CA GLN A 172 4.69 1.88 -16.78
C GLN A 172 6.20 1.98 -16.81
N VAL A 173 6.86 1.16 -16.02
CA VAL A 173 8.32 1.00 -16.00
C VAL A 173 8.65 -0.27 -16.76
N SER A 174 9.31 -0.14 -17.92
CA SER A 174 9.73 -1.28 -18.75
C SER A 174 11.20 -1.60 -18.50
N PHE A 175 11.52 -2.88 -18.42
CA PHE A 175 12.86 -3.40 -18.16
C PHE A 175 13.42 -4.11 -19.39
N ASP A 176 14.73 -4.07 -19.57
CA ASP A 176 15.43 -4.85 -20.61
C ASP A 176 15.68 -6.30 -20.16
N GLY A 177 16.31 -7.10 -21.03
CA GLY A 177 16.63 -8.50 -20.72
C GLY A 177 17.63 -8.70 -19.58
N LYS A 178 18.26 -7.63 -19.07
CA LYS A 178 19.14 -7.64 -17.89
C LYS A 178 18.42 -7.18 -16.62
N GLY A 179 17.13 -6.85 -16.71
CA GLY A 179 16.34 -6.34 -15.59
C GLY A 179 16.64 -4.87 -15.24
N LEU A 180 17.19 -4.11 -16.19
CA LEU A 180 17.45 -2.67 -16.04
C LEU A 180 16.32 -1.86 -16.67
N VAL A 181 15.96 -0.72 -16.08
CA VAL A 181 14.95 0.19 -16.64
C VAL A 181 15.38 0.61 -18.04
N LYS A 182 14.60 0.21 -19.03
CA LYS A 182 14.76 0.60 -20.43
C LYS A 182 14.04 1.90 -20.74
N THR A 183 12.80 2.02 -20.29
CA THR A 183 11.97 3.21 -20.51
C THR A 183 10.87 3.32 -19.45
N VAL A 184 10.39 4.54 -19.23
CA VAL A 184 9.18 4.81 -18.46
C VAL A 184 8.21 5.55 -19.38
N VAL A 185 6.99 5.02 -19.51
CA VAL A 185 5.97 5.57 -20.41
C VAL A 185 4.65 5.69 -19.65
N GLY A 186 3.80 6.65 -19.99
CA GLY A 186 2.54 6.84 -19.28
C GLY A 186 1.98 8.23 -19.43
N ASP A 187 1.06 8.55 -18.53
CA ASP A 187 0.45 9.87 -18.44
C ASP A 187 1.50 10.98 -18.19
N PRO A 188 1.45 12.12 -18.89
CA PRO A 188 2.42 13.21 -18.73
C PRO A 188 2.54 13.74 -17.30
N VAL A 189 1.43 13.78 -16.54
CA VAL A 189 1.42 14.21 -15.15
C VAL A 189 2.20 13.20 -14.30
N ALA A 190 1.94 11.90 -14.47
CA ALA A 190 2.72 10.86 -13.79
C ALA A 190 4.21 10.96 -14.11
N LEU A 191 4.56 11.09 -15.40
CA LEU A 191 5.94 11.19 -15.87
C LEU A 191 6.67 12.39 -15.26
N SER A 192 6.02 13.56 -15.18
CA SER A 192 6.62 14.76 -14.58
C SER A 192 7.00 14.59 -13.10
N ARG A 193 6.34 13.67 -12.39
CA ARG A 193 6.55 13.39 -10.97
C ARG A 193 7.49 12.20 -10.72
N VAL A 194 7.54 11.22 -11.63
CA VAL A 194 8.36 10.00 -11.45
C VAL A 194 9.72 10.02 -12.13
N LEU A 195 9.91 10.79 -13.19
CA LEU A 195 11.19 10.77 -13.90
C LEU A 195 12.26 11.59 -13.16
N ALA A 196 13.43 10.98 -12.99
CA ALA A 196 14.66 11.70 -12.66
C ALA A 196 14.99 12.69 -13.79
N PRO A 197 15.47 13.90 -13.46
CA PRO A 197 16.00 14.79 -14.49
C PRO A 197 17.13 14.07 -15.25
N THR A 198 17.13 14.19 -16.58
CA THR A 198 18.31 13.79 -17.36
C THR A 198 19.48 14.70 -16.95
N PRO A 199 20.69 14.15 -16.72
CA PRO A 199 21.89 14.94 -16.50
C PRO A 199 22.16 15.96 -17.62
#